data_AF-A0A1W9TLD8-F1
#
_entry.id   AF-A0A1W9TLD8-F1
#
_cell.length_a   1.000
_cell.length_b   1.000
_cell.length_c   1.000
_cell.angle_alpha   90.00
_cell.angle_beta   90.00
_cell.angle_gamma   90.00
#
_symmetry.space_group_name_H-M   'P 1'
#
loop_
_entity.id
_entity.type
_entity.pdbx_description
1 polymer ?
#
loop_
_entity_poly.entity_id
_entity_poly.type
_entity_poly.pdbx_seq_one_letter_code
_entity_poly.pdbx_strand_id
1 'polypeptide(L)'
;MKRNVLFILIFILIIILSACIPFEKQSPLVTKEFLEGMPMILEFSRPVVKVEIFDGNKKIYDYNGDIIYDLKTNLILHNDLIIKITEFHKSRTYTDTIKVIEPDIQFLVYIGADNNLSPEGNLGNIDYAGMDIKELKNSLIKSAQKINVIILWDKLKNSDEILFLSNFNSIEEISFSPTQMGFSDDELSSSATETLYDFLENFTIKNNTVVKVLDLWDHGNGWKDESKITKSTKEIMDDNSTNQKMKIKEIKEILQKLKVENNINFDILAFDACNMMSLEIIYSFKDLVDYIIGSVYSIAG
;
A
#
# COMPACT_ATOMS: atom_id res chain seq x y z
N MET A 1 55.78 -28.80 38.55
CA MET A 1 55.01 -28.34 37.37
C MET A 1 53.50 -28.55 37.49
N LYS A 2 52.98 -29.74 37.84
CA LYS A 2 51.52 -30.01 37.82
C LYS A 2 50.65 -29.13 38.76
N ARG A 3 51.15 -28.73 39.93
CA ARG A 3 50.38 -27.92 40.90
C ARG A 3 50.11 -26.50 40.42
N ASN A 4 51.09 -25.86 39.77
CA ASN A 4 50.94 -24.48 39.29
C ASN A 4 50.02 -24.41 38.07
N VAL A 5 50.03 -25.44 37.21
CA VAL A 5 49.10 -25.55 36.07
C VAL A 5 47.66 -25.72 36.55
N LEU A 6 47.43 -26.51 37.61
CA LEU A 6 46.10 -26.68 38.19
C LEU A 6 45.56 -25.37 38.80
N PHE A 7 46.41 -24.61 39.50
CA PHE A 7 46.01 -23.30 40.04
C PHE A 7 45.69 -22.29 38.93
N ILE A 8 46.46 -22.27 37.84
CA ILE A 8 46.18 -21.40 36.69
C ILE A 8 44.85 -21.80 36.03
N LEU A 9 44.57 -23.09 35.85
CA LEU A 9 43.31 -23.57 35.28
C LEU A 9 42.10 -23.23 36.16
N ILE A 10 42.21 -23.39 37.48
CA ILE A 10 41.16 -23.01 38.42
C ILE A 10 40.92 -21.49 38.40
N PHE A 11 41.99 -20.70 38.32
CA PHE A 11 41.89 -19.24 38.25
C PHE A 11 41.23 -18.78 36.94
N ILE A 12 41.58 -19.40 35.81
CA ILE A 12 40.93 -19.14 34.51
C ILE A 12 39.45 -19.54 34.55
N LEU A 13 39.11 -20.68 35.15
CA LEU A 13 37.72 -21.12 35.28
C LEU A 13 36.90 -20.16 36.15
N ILE A 14 37.49 -19.65 37.25
CA ILE A 14 36.85 -18.63 38.09
C ILE A 14 36.65 -17.34 37.31
N ILE A 15 37.61 -16.90 36.48
CA ILE A 15 37.45 -15.72 35.61
C ILE A 15 36.35 -15.94 34.57
N ILE A 16 36.25 -17.12 33.97
CA ILE A 16 35.18 -17.43 32.98
C ILE A 16 33.80 -17.49 33.67
N LEU A 17 33.72 -18.04 34.88
CA LEU A 17 32.47 -18.12 35.66
C LEU A 17 32.05 -16.78 36.28
N SER A 18 33.01 -15.88 36.55
CA SER A 18 32.76 -14.53 37.08
C SER A 18 32.67 -13.46 36.00
N ALA A 19 33.05 -13.78 34.75
CA ALA A 19 32.70 -13.01 33.58
C ALA A 19 31.19 -13.14 33.36
N CYS A 20 30.43 -12.30 34.07
CA CYS A 20 29.06 -11.99 33.72
C CYS A 20 29.14 -11.28 32.36
N ILE A 21 29.13 -12.05 31.26
CA ILE A 21 28.92 -11.49 29.94
C ILE A 21 27.55 -10.82 30.04
N PRO A 22 27.46 -9.48 29.97
CA PRO A 22 26.16 -8.84 29.83
C PRO A 22 25.68 -9.27 28.46
N PHE A 23 24.92 -10.37 28.41
CA PHE A 23 24.06 -10.63 27.27
C PHE A 23 23.09 -9.46 27.28
N GLU A 24 23.35 -8.43 26.46
CA GLU A 24 22.32 -7.49 26.08
C GLU A 24 21.16 -8.35 25.60
N LYS A 25 20.13 -8.44 26.44
CA LYS A 25 19.01 -9.31 26.15
C LYS A 25 18.32 -8.72 24.95
N GLN A 26 18.44 -9.43 23.84
CA GLN A 26 17.88 -9.07 22.56
C GLN A 26 16.41 -8.67 22.73
N SER A 27 15.99 -7.63 22.00
CA SER A 27 14.59 -7.21 21.94
C SER A 27 13.69 -8.37 21.51
N PRO A 28 12.44 -8.45 21.98
CA PRO A 28 11.46 -9.40 21.45
C PRO A 28 11.05 -9.08 20.00
N LEU A 29 11.34 -7.89 19.46
CA LEU A 29 10.96 -7.52 18.10
C LEU A 29 11.68 -8.36 17.04
N VAL A 30 10.92 -9.05 16.21
CA VAL A 30 11.39 -9.83 15.06
C VAL A 30 11.45 -8.95 13.82
N THR A 31 10.40 -8.17 13.54
CA THR A 31 10.35 -7.24 12.39
C THR A 31 11.46 -6.19 12.49
N LYS A 32 12.39 -6.16 11.53
CA LYS A 32 13.48 -5.16 11.47
C LYS A 32 13.36 -4.17 10.34
N GLU A 33 12.64 -4.55 9.30
CA GLU A 33 12.44 -3.78 8.09
C GLU A 33 10.97 -3.89 7.69
N PHE A 34 10.44 -2.86 7.05
CA PHE A 34 9.13 -2.91 6.42
C PHE A 34 9.17 -2.21 5.07
N LEU A 35 8.31 -2.64 4.16
CA LEU A 35 8.19 -2.00 2.85
C LEU A 35 7.36 -0.73 2.97
N GLU A 36 7.86 0.37 2.41
CA GLU A 36 7.11 1.62 2.32
C GLU A 36 5.76 1.41 1.62
N GLY A 37 4.73 2.11 2.10
CA GLY A 37 3.38 2.02 1.55
C GLY A 37 2.59 0.79 1.98
N MET A 38 3.20 -0.16 2.71
CA MET A 38 2.47 -1.30 3.29
C MET A 38 1.99 -0.99 4.71
N PRO A 39 0.81 -1.51 5.12
CA PRO A 39 0.36 -1.48 6.51
C PRO A 39 1.37 -2.21 7.41
N MET A 40 1.80 -1.56 8.49
CA MET A 40 2.82 -2.13 9.34
C MET A 40 2.28 -3.29 10.19
N ILE A 41 3.01 -4.41 10.12
CA ILE A 41 2.84 -5.59 10.96
C ILE A 41 4.12 -5.81 11.77
N LEU A 42 3.99 -5.84 13.09
CA LEU A 42 5.10 -6.13 13.99
C LEU A 42 4.97 -7.54 14.54
N GLU A 43 6.01 -8.34 14.41
CA GLU A 43 6.10 -9.67 14.99
C GLU A 43 7.03 -9.69 16.20
N PHE A 44 6.64 -10.45 17.21
CA PHE A 44 7.39 -10.57 18.46
C PHE A 44 7.73 -12.04 18.76
N SER A 45 8.99 -12.29 19.11
CA SER A 45 9.48 -13.63 19.47
C SER A 45 8.97 -14.10 20.84
N ARG A 46 8.37 -13.18 21.61
CA ARG A 46 7.93 -13.32 23.00
C ARG A 46 6.73 -12.40 23.25
N PRO A 47 5.87 -12.73 24.22
CA PRO A 47 4.65 -11.96 24.50
C PRO A 47 4.95 -10.53 24.96
N VAL A 48 4.24 -9.57 24.37
CA VAL A 48 4.32 -8.13 24.70
C VAL A 48 2.94 -7.63 25.15
N VAL A 49 2.92 -6.58 25.98
CA VAL A 49 1.67 -5.95 26.49
C VAL A 49 1.53 -4.48 26.12
N LYS A 50 2.64 -3.86 25.68
CA LYS A 50 2.64 -2.46 25.27
C LYS A 50 3.55 -2.26 24.06
N VAL A 51 3.08 -1.52 23.07
CA VAL A 51 3.85 -1.09 21.90
C VAL A 51 3.56 0.37 21.64
N GLU A 52 4.60 1.20 21.59
CA GLU A 52 4.50 2.60 21.19
C GLU A 52 5.35 2.83 19.94
N ILE A 53 4.76 3.45 18.93
CA ILE A 53 5.39 3.70 17.64
C ILE A 53 5.60 5.20 17.48
N PHE A 54 6.81 5.58 17.10
CA PHE A 54 7.21 6.97 16.90
C PHE A 54 7.76 7.18 15.50
N ASP A 55 7.28 8.23 14.84
CA ASP A 55 7.92 8.82 13.67
C ASP A 55 8.71 10.06 14.15
N GLY A 56 10.03 9.96 14.08
CA GLY A 56 10.93 10.88 14.77
C GLY A 56 10.62 10.98 16.27
N ASN A 57 10.20 12.15 16.72
CA ASN A 57 9.84 12.40 18.13
C ASN A 57 8.33 12.31 18.40
N LYS A 58 7.50 12.15 17.37
CA LYS A 58 6.03 12.14 17.50
C LYS A 58 5.56 10.71 17.73
N LYS A 59 4.89 10.45 18.87
CA LYS A 59 4.16 9.20 19.06
C LYS A 59 2.95 9.18 18.13
N ILE A 60 2.89 8.20 17.24
CA ILE A 60 1.80 8.04 16.26
C ILE A 60 0.88 6.87 16.60
N TYR A 61 1.32 5.97 17.48
CA TYR A 61 0.53 4.82 17.90
C TYR A 61 0.88 4.39 19.33
N ASP A 62 -0.12 3.88 20.05
CA ASP A 62 0.01 3.38 21.41
C ASP A 62 -0.94 2.20 21.62
N TYR A 63 -0.37 1.01 21.69
CA TYR A 63 -1.06 -0.20 22.13
C TYR A 63 -0.72 -0.45 23.59
N ASN A 64 -1.75 -0.61 24.42
CA ASN A 64 -1.63 -0.99 25.82
C ASN A 64 -2.82 -1.88 26.19
N GLY A 65 -2.63 -3.19 26.18
CA GLY A 65 -3.73 -4.13 26.29
C GLY A 65 -3.29 -5.56 26.58
N ASP A 66 -3.97 -6.50 25.93
CA ASP A 66 -3.75 -7.93 26.08
C ASP A 66 -2.35 -8.37 25.66
N ILE A 67 -2.02 -9.62 25.99
CA ILE A 67 -0.77 -10.23 25.58
C ILE A 67 -0.84 -10.55 24.08
N ILE A 68 0.10 -9.99 23.30
CA ILE A 68 0.18 -10.20 21.86
C ILE A 68 1.54 -10.77 21.43
N TYR A 69 1.53 -11.48 20.30
CA TYR A 69 2.72 -11.96 19.59
C TYR A 69 2.91 -11.24 18.25
N ASP A 70 1.87 -10.58 17.77
CA ASP A 70 1.89 -9.72 16.59
C ASP A 70 1.02 -8.47 16.83
N LEU A 71 1.36 -7.38 16.14
CA LEU A 71 0.56 -6.17 16.11
C LEU A 71 0.32 -5.78 14.66
N LYS A 72 -0.92 -5.87 14.21
CA LYS A 72 -1.35 -5.39 12.89
C LYS A 72 -1.91 -3.98 13.04
N THR A 73 -1.42 -3.06 12.22
CA THR A 73 -1.87 -1.67 12.21
C THR A 73 -2.33 -1.27 10.81
N ASN A 74 -3.14 -0.22 10.72
CA ASN A 74 -3.52 0.46 9.48
C ASN A 74 -2.57 1.64 9.15
N LEU A 75 -1.40 1.70 9.80
CA LEU A 75 -0.45 2.81 9.61
C LEU A 75 0.33 2.60 8.31
N ILE A 76 0.15 3.52 7.38
CA ILE A 76 0.99 3.66 6.18
C ILE A 76 2.11 4.64 6.50
N LEU A 77 3.35 4.19 6.34
CA LEU A 77 4.52 4.90 6.85
C LEU A 77 5.61 5.04 5.79
N HIS A 78 6.34 6.15 5.89
CA HIS A 78 7.31 6.61 4.89
C HIS A 78 8.72 6.82 5.45
N ASN A 79 8.87 6.71 6.78
CA ASN A 79 10.11 7.01 7.47
C ASN A 79 10.53 5.84 8.37
N ASP A 80 11.82 5.78 8.68
CA ASP A 80 12.35 4.95 9.76
C ASP A 80 11.60 5.24 11.08
N LEU A 81 11.32 4.18 11.83
CA LEU A 81 10.47 4.27 13.02
C LEU A 81 11.23 3.87 14.27
N ILE A 82 10.85 4.47 15.39
CA ILE A 82 11.27 4.03 16.72
C ILE A 82 10.11 3.28 17.36
N ILE A 83 10.35 2.03 17.76
CA ILE A 83 9.36 1.18 18.42
C ILE A 83 9.80 0.96 19.87
N LYS A 84 8.94 1.32 20.82
CA LYS A 84 9.13 0.99 22.23
C LYS A 84 8.19 -0.15 22.63
N ILE A 85 8.75 -1.21 23.20
CA ILE A 85 8.02 -2.45 23.47
C ILE A 85 8.14 -2.79 24.93
N THR A 86 7.04 -3.15 25.59
CA THR A 86 7.06 -3.68 26.96
C THR A 86 6.69 -5.17 26.96
N GLU A 87 7.64 -6.01 27.38
CA GLU A 87 7.50 -7.47 27.49
C GLU A 87 6.60 -7.87 28.67
N PHE A 88 5.71 -8.85 28.46
CA PHE A 88 4.74 -9.31 29.47
C PHE A 88 5.40 -9.82 30.76
N HIS A 89 6.31 -10.79 30.64
CA HIS A 89 6.77 -11.56 31.80
C HIS A 89 7.62 -10.78 32.81
N LYS A 90 8.29 -9.72 32.36
CA LYS A 90 9.29 -9.00 33.17
C LYS A 90 9.06 -7.50 33.20
N SER A 91 8.00 -7.03 32.54
CA SER A 91 7.68 -5.60 32.36
C SER A 91 8.89 -4.80 31.86
N ARG A 92 9.73 -5.43 31.04
CA ARG A 92 10.95 -4.81 30.50
C ARG A 92 10.62 -4.04 29.25
N THR A 93 11.18 -2.85 29.14
CA THR A 93 11.02 -2.00 27.96
C THR A 93 12.25 -2.10 27.06
N TYR A 94 12.01 -2.23 25.77
CA TYR A 94 13.02 -2.23 24.70
C TYR A 94 12.74 -1.06 23.76
N THR A 95 13.77 -0.59 23.06
CA THR A 95 13.64 0.42 22.02
C THR A 95 14.39 -0.09 20.80
N ASP A 96 13.67 -0.25 19.70
CA ASP A 96 14.18 -0.70 18.43
C ASP A 96 13.97 0.37 17.36
N THR A 97 14.81 0.34 16.34
CA THR A 97 14.58 1.08 15.10
C THR A 97 14.19 0.10 14.02
N ILE A 98 13.09 0.36 13.32
CA ILE A 98 12.71 -0.37 12.12
C ILE A 98 13.06 0.50 10.92
N LYS A 99 13.70 -0.11 9.92
CA LYS A 99 14.08 0.56 8.68
C LYS A 99 12.97 0.49 7.64
N VAL A 100 12.71 1.62 6.99
CA VAL A 100 11.92 1.67 5.76
C VAL A 100 12.75 1.12 4.61
N ILE A 101 12.15 0.24 3.82
CA ILE A 101 12.66 -0.20 2.54
C ILE A 101 11.72 0.31 1.46
N GLU A 102 12.25 1.07 0.51
CA GLU A 102 11.50 1.51 -0.65
C GLU A 102 11.25 0.32 -1.61
N PRO A 103 10.03 0.18 -2.17
CA PRO A 103 9.81 -0.70 -3.30
C PRO A 103 10.54 -0.17 -4.54
N ASP A 104 10.86 -1.06 -5.47
CA ASP A 104 11.41 -0.66 -6.76
C ASP A 104 10.28 -0.08 -7.65
N ILE A 105 9.06 -0.64 -7.52
CA ILE A 105 7.85 -0.19 -8.22
C ILE A 105 6.66 -0.15 -7.26
N GLN A 106 5.89 0.93 -7.33
CA GLN A 106 4.58 1.05 -6.72
C GLN A 106 3.49 1.10 -7.80
N PHE A 107 2.50 0.21 -7.69
CA PHE A 107 1.26 0.27 -8.44
C PHE A 107 0.16 0.84 -7.55
N LEU A 108 -0.55 1.85 -8.04
CA LEU A 108 -1.80 2.34 -7.49
C LEU A 108 -2.89 1.98 -8.50
N VAL A 109 -3.69 0.97 -8.18
CA VAL A 109 -4.73 0.44 -9.06
C VAL A 109 -6.08 0.95 -8.55
N TYR A 110 -6.78 1.71 -9.37
CA TYR A 110 -8.06 2.29 -9.03
C TYR A 110 -9.16 1.61 -9.85
N ILE A 111 -9.89 0.72 -9.20
CA ILE A 111 -10.91 -0.14 -9.83
C ILE A 111 -12.29 0.45 -9.54
N GLY A 112 -12.87 1.12 -10.55
CA GLY A 112 -14.28 1.51 -10.54
C GLY A 112 -15.15 0.36 -11.01
N ALA A 113 -15.58 -0.50 -10.09
CA ALA A 113 -16.41 -1.66 -10.44
C ALA A 113 -17.86 -1.54 -9.95
N ASP A 114 -18.31 -0.40 -9.41
CA ASP A 114 -19.74 -0.08 -9.23
C ASP A 114 -20.42 0.18 -10.57
N ASN A 115 -20.43 -0.84 -11.44
CA ASN A 115 -21.10 -0.80 -12.73
C ASN A 115 -21.26 -2.22 -13.30
N ASN A 116 -21.49 -2.30 -14.62
CA ASN A 116 -21.72 -3.56 -15.31
C ASN A 116 -20.43 -4.35 -15.62
N LEU A 117 -19.28 -3.97 -15.07
CA LEU A 117 -18.07 -4.79 -15.02
C LEU A 117 -18.04 -5.66 -13.76
N SER A 118 -18.74 -5.29 -12.68
CA SER A 118 -18.91 -6.18 -11.53
C SER A 118 -19.77 -7.41 -11.86
N PRO A 119 -19.54 -8.56 -11.19
CA PRO A 119 -20.36 -9.77 -11.33
C PRO A 119 -21.85 -9.48 -11.25
N GLU A 120 -22.24 -8.65 -10.28
CA GLU A 120 -23.63 -8.34 -9.96
C GLU A 120 -24.33 -7.45 -10.99
N GLY A 121 -23.55 -6.79 -11.84
CA GLY A 121 -24.03 -5.89 -12.90
C GLY A 121 -23.95 -6.50 -14.29
N ASN A 122 -23.28 -7.65 -14.46
CA ASN A 122 -22.99 -8.23 -15.77
C ASN A 122 -23.75 -9.54 -16.05
N LEU A 123 -24.01 -9.83 -17.32
CA LEU A 123 -24.82 -10.99 -17.75
C LEU A 123 -24.16 -12.34 -17.46
N GLY A 124 -22.84 -12.37 -17.24
CA GLY A 124 -22.06 -13.58 -17.01
C GLY A 124 -21.80 -13.89 -15.54
N ASN A 125 -22.12 -12.98 -14.62
CA ASN A 125 -21.67 -13.01 -13.23
C ASN A 125 -20.15 -13.26 -13.11
N ILE A 126 -19.37 -12.59 -13.97
CA ILE A 126 -17.92 -12.74 -14.06
C ILE A 126 -17.26 -11.66 -13.20
N ASP A 127 -16.30 -12.04 -12.37
CA ASP A 127 -15.52 -11.14 -11.52
C ASP A 127 -14.22 -10.72 -12.21
N TYR A 128 -14.32 -9.75 -13.13
CA TYR A 128 -13.16 -9.27 -13.88
C TYR A 128 -12.09 -8.67 -12.97
N ALA A 129 -12.48 -7.75 -12.07
CA ALA A 129 -11.58 -7.17 -11.08
C ALA A 129 -10.90 -8.23 -10.20
N GLY A 130 -11.64 -9.21 -9.68
CA GLY A 130 -11.06 -10.29 -8.89
C GLY A 130 -10.10 -11.19 -9.68
N MET A 131 -10.34 -11.39 -10.98
CA MET A 131 -9.41 -12.10 -11.87
C MET A 131 -8.12 -11.29 -12.06
N ASP A 132 -8.21 -9.99 -12.32
CA ASP A 132 -7.04 -9.11 -12.50
C ASP A 132 -6.20 -9.01 -11.21
N ILE A 133 -6.86 -8.86 -10.05
CA ILE A 133 -6.19 -8.89 -8.74
C ILE A 133 -5.44 -10.22 -8.54
N LYS A 134 -6.01 -11.34 -8.98
CA LYS A 134 -5.34 -12.64 -8.93
C LYS A 134 -4.15 -12.71 -9.89
N GLU A 135 -4.24 -12.11 -11.07
CA GLU A 135 -3.12 -12.02 -12.01
C GLU A 135 -1.97 -11.16 -11.47
N LEU A 136 -2.29 -10.03 -10.81
CA LEU A 136 -1.31 -9.21 -10.09
C LEU A 136 -0.57 -10.04 -9.03
N LYS A 137 -1.30 -10.77 -8.17
CA LYS A 137 -0.69 -11.65 -7.15
C LYS A 137 0.23 -12.71 -7.77
N ASN A 138 -0.22 -13.35 -8.85
CA ASN A 138 0.58 -14.36 -9.55
C ASN A 138 1.87 -13.77 -10.16
N SER A 139 1.83 -12.49 -10.55
CA SER A 139 2.98 -11.77 -11.10
C SER A 139 3.98 -11.37 -10.00
N LEU A 140 3.49 -10.95 -8.82
CA LEU A 140 4.31 -10.66 -7.64
C LEU A 140 5.18 -11.86 -7.22
N ILE A 141 4.61 -13.08 -7.24
CA ILE A 141 5.32 -14.34 -6.94
C ILE A 141 6.52 -14.57 -7.86
N LYS A 142 6.46 -14.09 -9.10
CA LYS A 142 7.48 -14.33 -10.13
C LYS A 142 8.48 -13.19 -10.25
N SER A 143 8.26 -12.07 -9.56
CA SER A 143 9.11 -10.89 -9.67
C SER A 143 10.30 -10.97 -8.72
N ALA A 144 11.48 -10.58 -9.23
CA ALA A 144 12.67 -10.36 -8.41
C ALA A 144 12.77 -8.92 -7.87
N GLN A 145 11.93 -8.00 -8.37
CA GLN A 145 11.84 -6.63 -7.88
C GLN A 145 10.92 -6.58 -6.66
N LYS A 146 11.20 -5.68 -5.72
CA LYS A 146 10.30 -5.38 -4.61
C LYS A 146 9.16 -4.54 -5.13
N ILE A 147 7.95 -5.07 -5.10
CA ILE A 147 6.77 -4.39 -5.64
C ILE A 147 5.78 -4.16 -4.50
N ASN A 148 5.22 -2.96 -4.48
CA ASN A 148 4.06 -2.60 -3.69
C ASN A 148 2.88 -2.39 -4.66
N VAL A 149 1.71 -2.97 -4.36
CA VAL A 149 0.46 -2.70 -5.07
C VAL A 149 -0.59 -2.28 -4.05
N ILE A 150 -1.22 -1.14 -4.26
CA ILE A 150 -2.35 -0.66 -3.47
C ILE A 150 -3.54 -0.52 -4.40
N ILE A 151 -4.66 -1.12 -4.02
CA ILE A 151 -5.86 -1.21 -4.86
C ILE A 151 -7.01 -0.58 -4.10
N LEU A 152 -7.71 0.38 -4.70
CA LEU A 152 -9.07 0.74 -4.30
C LEU A 152 -10.02 -0.07 -5.19
N TRP A 153 -10.88 -0.85 -4.57
CA TRP A 153 -11.88 -1.66 -5.26
C TRP A 153 -13.28 -1.23 -4.83
N ASP A 154 -13.91 -0.40 -5.66
CA ASP A 154 -15.29 0.07 -5.52
C ASP A 154 -16.25 -0.99 -6.10
N LYS A 155 -17.09 -1.62 -5.28
CA LYS A 155 -17.88 -2.81 -5.64
C LYS A 155 -19.39 -2.52 -5.61
N LEU A 156 -20.09 -2.76 -6.73
CA LEU A 156 -21.53 -2.49 -6.91
C LEU A 156 -22.50 -2.94 -5.78
N LYS A 157 -22.24 -4.03 -5.06
CA LYS A 157 -23.16 -4.59 -4.03
C LYS A 157 -22.47 -5.14 -2.79
N ASN A 158 -21.15 -4.97 -2.70
CA ASN A 158 -20.36 -5.45 -1.58
C ASN A 158 -19.58 -4.25 -1.04
N SER A 159 -19.15 -4.31 0.21
CA SER A 159 -18.32 -3.23 0.75
C SER A 159 -17.04 -3.05 -0.05
N ASP A 160 -16.69 -1.80 -0.28
CA ASP A 160 -15.44 -1.42 -0.90
C ASP A 160 -14.25 -1.86 -0.07
N GLU A 161 -13.11 -2.04 -0.74
CA GLU A 161 -11.90 -2.51 -0.11
C GLU A 161 -10.68 -1.71 -0.57
N ILE A 162 -9.79 -1.42 0.39
CA ILE A 162 -8.42 -1.03 0.11
C ILE A 162 -7.53 -2.26 0.31
N LEU A 163 -6.98 -2.79 -0.78
CA LEU A 163 -6.10 -3.97 -0.76
C LEU A 163 -4.65 -3.56 -0.90
N PHE A 164 -3.79 -4.20 -0.11
CA PHE A 164 -2.34 -4.04 -0.13
C PHE A 164 -1.71 -5.37 -0.49
N LEU A 165 -0.90 -5.39 -1.55
CA LEU A 165 -0.16 -6.57 -1.99
C LEU A 165 1.33 -6.25 -2.07
N SER A 166 2.16 -7.20 -1.65
CA SER A 166 3.61 -7.11 -1.84
C SER A 166 4.27 -8.47 -1.91
N ASN A 167 5.48 -8.51 -2.47
CA ASN A 167 6.40 -9.64 -2.42
C ASN A 167 7.61 -9.41 -1.49
N PHE A 168 7.58 -8.40 -0.63
CA PHE A 168 8.68 -8.12 0.30
C PHE A 168 8.76 -9.18 1.41
N ASN A 169 9.89 -9.90 1.48
CA ASN A 169 10.16 -11.07 2.34
C ASN A 169 9.26 -12.30 2.08
N SER A 170 7.96 -12.08 1.92
CA SER A 170 6.95 -13.06 1.54
C SER A 170 5.86 -12.38 0.72
N ILE A 171 4.97 -13.19 0.13
CA ILE A 171 3.75 -12.64 -0.45
C ILE A 171 2.81 -12.23 0.67
N GLU A 172 2.49 -10.95 0.71
CA GLU A 172 1.57 -10.38 1.67
C GLU A 172 0.33 -9.86 0.96
N GLU A 173 -0.81 -10.05 1.62
CA GLU A 173 -2.11 -9.53 1.23
C GLU A 173 -2.83 -9.06 2.49
N ILE A 174 -3.18 -7.79 2.51
CA ILE A 174 -3.87 -7.15 3.63
C ILE A 174 -5.01 -6.33 3.06
N SER A 175 -6.20 -6.45 3.64
CA SER A 175 -7.37 -5.67 3.27
C SER A 175 -7.88 -4.84 4.45
N PHE A 176 -8.39 -3.66 4.13
CA PHE A 176 -9.08 -2.77 5.06
C PHE A 176 -10.33 -2.21 4.38
N SER A 177 -11.33 -1.85 5.19
CA SER A 177 -12.42 -1.01 4.70
C SER A 177 -11.90 0.42 4.48
N PRO A 178 -12.53 1.22 3.60
CA PRO A 178 -12.13 2.60 3.38
C PRO A 178 -12.07 3.45 4.66
N THR A 179 -13.04 3.34 5.57
CA THR A 179 -13.01 4.15 6.80
C THR A 179 -11.84 3.79 7.72
N GLN A 180 -11.40 2.52 7.73
CA GLN A 180 -10.20 2.11 8.43
C GLN A 180 -8.94 2.76 7.84
N MET A 181 -8.98 3.18 6.58
CA MET A 181 -7.88 3.85 5.88
C MET A 181 -8.06 5.37 5.78
N GLY A 182 -9.02 5.94 6.51
CA GLY A 182 -9.19 7.39 6.64
C GLY A 182 -10.14 8.03 5.64
N PHE A 183 -10.84 7.25 4.81
CA PHE A 183 -11.94 7.76 4.01
C PHE A 183 -13.18 8.07 4.87
N SER A 184 -14.08 8.90 4.36
CA SER A 184 -15.25 9.37 5.11
C SER A 184 -16.38 8.34 5.22
N ASP A 185 -16.44 7.37 4.30
CA ASP A 185 -17.48 6.34 4.22
C ASP A 185 -16.85 5.02 3.74
N ASP A 186 -17.50 3.89 4.04
CA ASP A 186 -17.09 2.56 3.55
C ASP A 186 -17.68 2.25 2.17
N GLU A 187 -18.67 3.03 1.72
CA GLU A 187 -19.16 3.05 0.35
C GLU A 187 -18.67 4.33 -0.32
N LEU A 188 -17.63 4.21 -1.13
CA LEU A 188 -17.04 5.32 -1.86
C LEU A 188 -17.77 5.50 -3.19
N SER A 189 -17.46 6.60 -3.86
CA SER A 189 -17.76 6.70 -5.28
C SER A 189 -16.47 6.74 -6.07
N SER A 190 -16.22 5.74 -6.91
CA SER A 190 -15.07 5.71 -7.81
C SER A 190 -15.07 6.89 -8.78
N SER A 191 -16.25 7.42 -9.11
CA SER A 191 -16.40 8.57 -10.01
C SER A 191 -16.24 9.94 -9.34
N ALA A 192 -16.17 10.00 -8.00
CA ALA A 192 -15.95 11.26 -7.28
C ALA A 192 -14.48 11.68 -7.30
N THR A 193 -14.22 12.96 -7.61
CA THR A 193 -12.86 13.50 -7.72
C THR A 193 -12.08 13.45 -6.42
N GLU A 194 -12.78 13.62 -5.31
CA GLU A 194 -12.26 13.56 -3.95
C GLU A 194 -11.77 12.15 -3.61
N THR A 195 -12.51 11.10 -4.01
CA THR A 195 -12.10 9.71 -3.77
C THR A 195 -10.76 9.41 -4.43
N LEU A 196 -10.60 9.75 -5.72
CA LEU A 196 -9.34 9.54 -6.43
C LEU A 196 -8.22 10.42 -5.84
N TYR A 197 -8.52 11.68 -5.52
CA TYR A 197 -7.52 12.57 -4.90
C TYR A 197 -7.03 12.01 -3.56
N ASP A 198 -7.93 11.61 -2.67
CA ASP A 198 -7.61 11.09 -1.34
C ASP A 198 -6.86 9.76 -1.44
N PHE A 199 -7.26 8.87 -2.36
CA PHE A 199 -6.55 7.63 -2.64
C PHE A 199 -5.10 7.91 -3.04
N LEU A 200 -4.88 8.77 -4.03
CA LEU A 200 -3.53 9.07 -4.51
C LEU A 200 -2.72 9.85 -3.46
N GLU A 201 -3.31 10.80 -2.75
CA GLU A 201 -2.61 11.57 -1.71
C GLU A 201 -2.15 10.65 -0.56
N ASN A 202 -3.03 9.78 -0.08
CA ASN A 202 -2.78 8.96 1.10
C ASN A 202 -1.79 7.82 0.83
N PHE A 203 -1.74 7.29 -0.39
CA PHE A 203 -1.03 6.05 -0.68
C PHE A 203 0.20 6.22 -1.56
N THR A 204 0.35 7.34 -2.29
CA THR A 204 1.51 7.50 -3.17
C THR A 204 2.79 7.71 -2.36
N ILE A 205 3.80 6.86 -2.60
CA ILE A 205 5.15 7.06 -2.10
C ILE A 205 5.71 8.32 -2.76
N LYS A 206 6.30 9.23 -1.98
CA LYS A 206 6.76 10.53 -2.50
C LYS A 206 8.19 10.51 -3.02
N ASN A 207 8.96 9.46 -2.75
CA ASN A 207 10.33 9.38 -3.23
C ASN A 207 10.39 9.15 -4.75
N ASN A 208 11.21 9.93 -5.45
CA ASN A 208 11.39 9.86 -6.90
C ASN A 208 12.24 8.65 -7.36
N THR A 209 12.84 7.89 -6.45
CA THR A 209 13.54 6.63 -6.76
C THR A 209 12.59 5.48 -7.10
N VAL A 210 11.35 5.54 -6.60
CA VAL A 210 10.31 4.53 -6.82
C VAL A 210 9.58 4.83 -8.13
N VAL A 211 9.50 3.83 -9.02
CA VAL A 211 8.66 3.93 -10.23
C VAL A 211 7.20 3.83 -9.81
N LYS A 212 6.40 4.82 -10.14
CA LYS A 212 4.98 4.92 -9.77
C LYS A 212 4.10 4.72 -10.99
N VAL A 213 3.26 3.70 -10.92
CA VAL A 213 2.28 3.36 -11.93
C VAL A 213 0.90 3.63 -11.35
N LEU A 214 0.17 4.56 -11.96
CA LEU A 214 -1.27 4.72 -11.71
C LEU A 214 -2.02 3.95 -12.79
N ASP A 215 -2.84 2.99 -12.39
CA ASP A 215 -3.71 2.23 -13.28
C ASP A 215 -5.17 2.55 -12.99
N LEU A 216 -5.88 3.00 -14.02
CA LEU A 216 -7.28 3.37 -13.97
C LEU A 216 -8.08 2.30 -14.72
N TRP A 217 -8.77 1.45 -13.96
CA TRP A 217 -9.53 0.31 -14.46
C TRP A 217 -11.02 0.63 -14.40
N ASP A 218 -11.66 0.70 -15.57
CA ASP A 218 -13.11 0.78 -15.74
C ASP A 218 -13.49 0.73 -17.25
N HIS A 219 -14.66 1.25 -17.59
CA HIS A 219 -15.06 1.68 -18.90
C HIS A 219 -14.19 2.80 -19.46
N GLY A 220 -14.37 3.07 -20.75
CA GLY A 220 -13.81 4.24 -21.39
C GLY A 220 -14.48 4.51 -22.73
N ASN A 221 -14.48 5.77 -23.14
CA ASN A 221 -14.94 6.17 -24.47
C ASN A 221 -14.06 7.29 -25.07
N GLY A 222 -12.80 7.34 -24.63
CA GLY A 222 -11.80 8.26 -25.13
C GLY A 222 -12.16 9.73 -24.87
N TRP A 223 -11.75 10.63 -25.77
CA TRP A 223 -11.99 12.07 -25.61
C TRP A 223 -13.47 12.48 -25.76
N LYS A 224 -14.35 11.57 -26.23
CA LYS A 224 -15.77 11.91 -26.46
C LYS A 224 -16.48 12.29 -25.17
N ASP A 225 -15.95 11.87 -24.03
CA ASP A 225 -16.47 12.15 -22.68
C ASP A 225 -16.38 13.65 -22.31
N GLU A 226 -15.48 14.37 -22.98
CA GLU A 226 -15.31 15.83 -22.84
C GLU A 226 -16.24 16.64 -23.76
N SER A 227 -16.97 15.97 -24.66
CA SER A 227 -17.78 16.66 -25.67
C SER A 227 -19.08 17.21 -25.06
N LYS A 228 -19.27 18.53 -25.20
CA LYS A 228 -20.53 19.19 -24.82
C LYS A 228 -21.70 18.89 -25.76
N ILE A 229 -21.43 18.31 -26.94
CA ILE A 229 -22.41 18.09 -28.01
C ILE A 229 -22.78 16.60 -28.11
N THR A 230 -21.79 15.71 -28.00
CA THR A 230 -22.00 14.26 -28.00
C THR A 230 -21.98 13.77 -26.56
N LYS A 231 -23.14 13.44 -26.00
CA LYS A 231 -23.19 12.79 -24.70
C LYS A 231 -22.67 11.37 -24.82
N SER A 232 -21.62 11.07 -24.07
CA SER A 232 -21.16 9.70 -23.90
C SER A 232 -22.08 8.97 -22.91
N THR A 233 -22.29 7.68 -23.14
CA THR A 233 -22.99 6.81 -22.18
C THR A 233 -22.03 6.11 -21.22
N LYS A 234 -20.72 6.19 -21.46
CA LYS A 234 -19.65 5.54 -20.70
C LYS A 234 -18.45 6.49 -20.59
N GLU A 235 -18.03 6.86 -19.40
CA GLU A 235 -16.83 7.67 -19.19
C GLU A 235 -15.70 6.80 -18.65
N ILE A 236 -14.57 7.42 -18.26
CA ILE A 236 -13.38 6.69 -17.80
C ILE A 236 -13.52 6.15 -16.38
N MET A 237 -14.43 6.70 -15.58
CA MET A 237 -14.89 6.09 -14.34
C MET A 237 -16.41 6.28 -14.27
N ASP A 238 -17.16 5.19 -14.22
CA ASP A 238 -18.61 5.12 -14.16
C ASP A 238 -19.04 4.46 -12.86
N ASP A 239 -19.92 5.12 -12.12
CA ASP A 239 -20.46 4.64 -10.85
C ASP A 239 -21.99 4.64 -10.91
N ASN A 240 -22.59 3.45 -10.82
CA ASN A 240 -24.02 3.26 -10.99
C ASN A 240 -24.81 3.64 -9.73
N SER A 241 -24.27 3.38 -8.54
CA SER A 241 -24.90 3.71 -7.26
C SER A 241 -25.10 5.22 -7.10
N THR A 242 -24.13 6.03 -7.52
CA THR A 242 -24.24 7.49 -7.53
C THR A 242 -24.79 8.06 -8.84
N ASN A 243 -24.79 7.26 -9.91
CA ASN A 243 -25.08 7.68 -11.28
C ASN A 243 -24.20 8.88 -11.71
N GLN A 244 -22.95 8.86 -11.26
CA GLN A 244 -21.92 9.84 -11.58
C GLN A 244 -20.82 9.23 -12.46
N LYS A 245 -20.05 10.12 -13.06
CA LYS A 245 -19.04 9.79 -14.06
C LYS A 245 -17.88 10.77 -13.91
N MET A 246 -16.65 10.26 -13.89
CA MET A 246 -15.45 11.09 -13.87
C MET A 246 -14.92 11.30 -15.28
N LYS A 247 -14.53 12.54 -15.56
CA LYS A 247 -13.97 12.97 -16.85
C LYS A 247 -12.45 12.94 -16.84
N ILE A 248 -11.87 12.88 -18.05
CA ILE A 248 -10.43 12.94 -18.25
C ILE A 248 -9.83 14.26 -17.76
N LYS A 249 -10.55 15.37 -17.97
CA LYS A 249 -10.15 16.69 -17.48
C LYS A 249 -10.07 16.72 -15.95
N GLU A 250 -10.95 16.01 -15.26
CA GLU A 250 -10.97 15.97 -13.79
C GLU A 250 -9.78 15.16 -13.25
N ILE A 251 -9.48 14.00 -13.85
CA ILE A 251 -8.26 13.23 -13.55
C ILE A 251 -7.02 14.10 -13.77
N LYS A 252 -6.96 14.83 -14.89
CA LYS A 252 -5.87 15.77 -15.16
C LYS A 252 -5.73 16.83 -14.08
N GLU A 253 -6.84 17.43 -13.64
CA GLU A 253 -6.86 18.47 -12.61
C GLU A 253 -6.39 17.91 -11.25
N ILE A 254 -6.77 16.67 -10.90
CA ILE A 254 -6.30 15.96 -9.71
C ILE A 254 -4.79 15.74 -9.77
N LEU A 255 -4.26 15.19 -10.88
CA LEU A 255 -2.82 14.96 -11.02
C LEU A 255 -2.01 16.27 -11.00
N GLN A 256 -2.55 17.35 -11.61
CA GLN A 256 -1.95 18.69 -11.52
C GLN A 256 -1.92 19.20 -10.08
N LYS A 257 -3.02 19.03 -9.35
CA LYS A 257 -3.14 19.46 -7.97
C LYS A 257 -2.16 18.71 -7.07
N LEU A 258 -2.10 17.38 -7.15
CA LEU A 258 -1.17 16.54 -6.39
C LEU A 258 0.30 16.88 -6.66
N LYS A 259 0.64 17.19 -7.93
CA LYS A 259 1.99 17.64 -8.31
C LYS A 259 2.36 18.97 -7.65
N VAL A 260 1.43 19.92 -7.61
CA VAL A 260 1.66 21.26 -7.05
C VAL A 260 1.65 21.26 -5.52
N GLU A 261 0.69 20.59 -4.91
CA GLU A 261 0.43 20.64 -3.46
C GLU A 261 1.29 19.65 -2.67
N ASN A 262 1.51 18.45 -3.22
CA ASN A 262 2.12 17.33 -2.49
C ASN A 262 3.44 16.82 -3.12
N ASN A 263 3.86 17.40 -4.24
CA ASN A 263 5.01 16.94 -5.04
C ASN A 263 4.89 15.47 -5.49
N ILE A 264 3.65 15.02 -5.72
CA ILE A 264 3.36 13.67 -6.22
C ILE A 264 3.38 13.71 -7.74
N ASN A 265 4.15 12.81 -8.37
CA ASN A 265 4.21 12.62 -9.81
C ASN A 265 4.08 11.13 -10.12
N PHE A 266 3.62 10.78 -11.31
CA PHE A 266 3.55 9.40 -11.79
C PHE A 266 4.45 9.22 -13.00
N ASP A 267 5.20 8.12 -13.03
CA ASP A 267 6.04 7.78 -14.18
C ASP A 267 5.18 7.19 -15.30
N ILE A 268 4.17 6.38 -14.93
CA ILE A 268 3.29 5.69 -15.87
C ILE A 268 1.83 5.91 -15.47
N LEU A 269 1.02 6.36 -16.42
CA LEU A 269 -0.45 6.35 -16.36
C LEU A 269 -0.98 5.25 -17.29
N ALA A 270 -1.50 4.19 -16.70
CA ALA A 270 -2.20 3.14 -17.41
C ALA A 270 -3.70 3.39 -17.38
N PHE A 271 -4.33 3.17 -18.52
CA PHE A 271 -5.78 3.11 -18.66
C PHE A 271 -6.15 1.69 -19.07
N ASP A 272 -6.58 0.89 -18.10
CA ASP A 272 -7.25 -0.38 -18.36
C ASP A 272 -8.72 -0.12 -18.70
N ALA A 273 -8.90 0.57 -19.82
CA ALA A 273 -10.17 1.09 -20.29
C ALA A 273 -10.20 1.24 -21.82
N CYS A 274 -11.42 1.24 -22.37
CA CYS A 274 -11.64 1.29 -23.81
C CYS A 274 -11.31 2.66 -24.43
N ASN A 275 -10.64 2.67 -25.59
CA ASN A 275 -10.40 3.86 -26.43
C ASN A 275 -9.58 5.00 -25.77
N MET A 276 -8.74 4.68 -24.78
CA MET A 276 -8.00 5.68 -24.02
C MET A 276 -6.69 6.16 -24.67
N MET A 277 -6.19 5.48 -25.70
CA MET A 277 -4.97 5.90 -26.43
C MET A 277 -5.26 6.78 -27.64
N SER A 278 -5.93 7.91 -27.42
CA SER A 278 -6.09 8.95 -28.44
C SER A 278 -5.05 10.07 -28.27
N LEU A 279 -4.76 10.81 -29.35
CA LEU A 279 -3.80 11.92 -29.30
C LEU A 279 -4.27 13.01 -28.31
N GLU A 280 -5.58 13.26 -28.25
CA GLU A 280 -6.20 14.23 -27.36
C GLU A 280 -5.95 13.87 -25.88
N ILE A 281 -6.08 12.59 -25.53
CA ILE A 281 -5.80 12.10 -24.18
C ILE A 281 -4.30 12.18 -23.89
N ILE A 282 -3.45 11.64 -24.78
CA ILE A 282 -2.00 11.64 -24.58
C ILE A 282 -1.48 13.07 -24.39
N TYR A 283 -1.92 14.00 -25.23
CA TYR A 283 -1.52 15.40 -25.14
C TYR A 283 -2.01 16.08 -23.85
N SER A 284 -3.14 15.64 -23.28
CA SER A 284 -3.69 16.20 -22.05
C SER A 284 -2.80 15.95 -20.83
N PHE A 285 -2.06 14.84 -20.82
CA PHE A 285 -1.18 14.40 -19.71
C PHE A 285 0.32 14.55 -19.99
N LYS A 286 0.73 15.08 -21.15
CA LYS A 286 2.13 15.13 -21.61
C LYS A 286 3.15 15.77 -20.66
N ASP A 287 2.70 16.65 -19.76
CA ASP A 287 3.56 17.37 -18.79
C ASP A 287 3.36 16.85 -17.34
N LEU A 288 2.55 15.79 -17.17
CA LEU A 288 2.15 15.23 -15.88
C LEU A 288 2.74 13.84 -15.64
N VAL A 289 2.90 13.03 -16.69
CA VAL A 289 3.43 11.67 -16.63
C VAL A 289 4.41 11.42 -17.77
N ASP A 290 5.35 10.50 -17.57
CA ASP A 290 6.38 10.20 -18.58
C ASP A 290 5.88 9.23 -19.66
N TYR A 291 5.05 8.25 -19.26
CA TYR A 291 4.48 7.24 -20.15
C TYR A 291 2.98 7.07 -19.94
N ILE A 292 2.29 6.75 -21.03
CA ILE A 292 0.87 6.42 -21.02
C ILE A 292 0.67 5.07 -21.71
N ILE A 293 -0.10 4.19 -21.06
CA ILE A 293 -0.45 2.86 -21.57
C ILE A 293 -1.96 2.78 -21.68
N GLY A 294 -2.46 2.15 -22.74
CA GLY A 294 -3.89 1.88 -22.91
C GLY A 294 -4.18 1.33 -24.30
N SER A 295 -5.45 1.33 -24.70
CA SER A 295 -5.89 0.83 -26.00
C SER A 295 -6.50 1.91 -26.89
N VAL A 296 -6.24 1.83 -28.20
CA VAL A 296 -6.93 2.65 -29.22
C VAL A 296 -8.33 2.11 -29.58
N TYR A 297 -8.66 0.91 -29.09
CA TYR A 297 -9.91 0.20 -29.34
C TYR A 297 -10.58 -0.20 -28.01
N SER A 298 -11.72 -0.90 -28.10
CA SER A 298 -12.27 -1.62 -26.97
C SER A 298 -11.29 -2.68 -26.46
N ILE A 299 -11.22 -2.84 -25.14
CA ILE A 299 -10.52 -3.93 -24.48
C ILE A 299 -11.51 -5.05 -24.14
N ALA A 300 -11.01 -6.28 -23.99
CA ALA A 300 -11.82 -7.36 -23.46
C ALA A 300 -12.07 -7.11 -21.97
N GLY A 301 -13.27 -7.46 -21.50
CA GLY A 301 -13.49 -7.67 -20.07
C GLY A 301 -12.81 -8.96 -19.64
#